data_AF-A0A7Y3RN54-F1
#
_entry.id   AF-A0A7Y3RN54-F1
#
_cell.length_a   1.000
_cell.length_b   1.000
_cell.length_c   1.000
_cell.angle_alpha   90.00
_cell.angle_beta   90.00
_cell.angle_gamma   90.00
#
_symmetry.space_group_name_H-M   'P 1'
#
loop_
_entity.id
_entity.type
_entity.pdbx_description
1 polymer ?
#
loop_
_entity_poly.entity_id
_entity_poly.type
_entity_poly.pdbx_seq_one_letter_code
_entity_poly.pdbx_strand_id
1 'polypeptide(L)'
;MTECTRFQFRLPKRDCFALEEAAKAHGIAPNQMAKKLVQLALSKDPLPPEKLADDLLVIRAGMEQLFRRSDRSGELDDAIEIVKTRIRQEA
;
A
#
# COMPACT_ATOMS: atom_id res chain seq x y z
N MET A 1 18.77 6.45 -9.43
CA MET A 1 18.19 5.75 -8.25
C MET A 1 16.70 5.91 -8.35
N THR A 2 15.93 4.82 -8.43
CA THR A 2 14.46 4.87 -8.50
C THR A 2 13.92 5.55 -7.24
N GLU A 3 13.07 6.57 -7.42
CA GLU A 3 12.38 7.20 -6.30
C GLU A 3 11.49 6.16 -5.61
N CYS A 4 11.64 6.01 -4.29
CA CYS A 4 10.87 5.05 -3.53
C CYS A 4 9.88 5.82 -2.65
N THR A 5 8.58 5.68 -2.93
CA THR A 5 7.53 6.32 -2.14
C THR A 5 7.57 5.78 -0.71
N ARG A 6 7.71 6.69 0.26
CA ARG A 6 7.67 6.33 1.68
C ARG A 6 6.22 6.27 2.13
N PHE A 7 5.86 5.13 2.70
CA PHE A 7 4.55 4.94 3.33
C PHE A 7 4.73 4.81 4.84
N GLN A 8 3.85 5.47 5.59
CA GLN A 8 3.78 5.35 7.05
C GLN A 8 2.47 4.67 7.42
N PHE A 9 2.56 3.58 8.17
CA PHE A 9 1.41 2.82 8.63
C PHE A 9 1.31 2.90 10.14
N ARG A 10 0.07 2.91 10.65
CA ARG A 10 -0.19 2.70 12.07
C ARG A 10 -0.50 1.23 12.27
N LEU A 11 0.26 0.58 13.13
CA LEU A 11 0.03 -0.81 13.52
C LEU A 11 -0.51 -0.87 14.95
N PRO A 12 -1.38 -1.85 15.26
CA PRO A 12 -1.73 -2.17 16.64
C PRO A 12 -0.48 -2.47 17.47
N LYS A 13 -0.48 -2.09 18.75
CA LYS A 13 0.68 -2.25 19.66
C LYS A 13 1.20 -3.69 19.70
N ARG A 14 0.31 -4.68 19.62
CA ARG A 14 0.65 -6.11 19.58
C ARG A 14 1.53 -6.44 18.37
N ASP A 15 1.17 -5.90 17.21
CA ASP A 15 1.83 -6.21 15.95
C ASP A 15 3.16 -5.45 15.82
N CYS A 16 3.26 -4.24 16.42
CA CYS A 16 4.56 -3.57 16.61
C CYS A 16 5.52 -4.42 17.45
N PHE A 17 5.05 -4.97 18.57
CA PHE A 17 5.88 -5.82 19.43
C PHE A 17 6.34 -7.09 18.72
N ALA A 18 5.44 -7.75 17.99
CA ALA A 18 5.78 -8.92 17.18
C ALA A 18 6.84 -8.60 16.11
N LEU A 19 6.74 -7.42 15.47
CA LEU A 19 7.73 -6.96 14.49
C LEU A 19 9.10 -6.71 15.13
N GLU A 20 9.14 -6.09 16.32
CA GLU A 20 10.37 -5.82 17.07
C GLU A 20 11.07 -7.12 17.49
N GLU A 21 10.33 -8.08 18.03
CA GLU A 21 10.87 -9.38 18.43
C GLU A 21 11.41 -10.15 17.22
N ALA A 22 10.69 -10.14 16.09
CA ALA A 22 11.16 -10.72 14.84
C ALA A 22 12.45 -10.03 14.37
N ALA A 23 12.50 -8.70 14.39
CA ALA A 23 13.69 -7.94 13.99
C ALA A 23 14.91 -8.29 14.86
N LYS A 24 14.70 -8.40 16.17
CA LYS A 24 15.73 -8.81 17.13
C LYS A 24 16.24 -10.22 16.89
N ALA A 25 15.36 -11.19 16.64
CA ALA A 25 15.73 -12.58 16.35
C ALA A 25 16.62 -12.70 15.09
N HIS A 26 16.44 -11.80 14.13
CA HIS A 26 17.23 -11.76 12.89
C HIS A 26 18.38 -10.75 12.91
N GLY A 27 18.61 -10.05 14.03
CA GLY A 27 19.68 -9.07 14.17
C GLY A 27 19.58 -7.87 13.22
N ILE A 28 18.38 -7.49 12.81
CA ILE A 28 18.14 -6.36 11.90
C ILE A 28 17.22 -5.31 12.52
N ALA A 29 17.19 -4.12 11.94
CA ALA A 29 16.28 -3.06 12.37
C ALA A 29 14.82 -3.40 12.01
N PRO A 30 13.82 -2.99 12.82
CA PRO A 30 12.41 -3.26 12.58
C PRO A 30 11.90 -2.80 11.20
N ASN A 31 12.41 -1.68 10.68
CA ASN A 31 12.06 -1.18 9.34
C ASN A 31 12.54 -2.11 8.22
N GLN A 32 13.74 -2.69 8.35
CA GLN A 32 14.28 -3.66 7.41
C GLN A 32 13.53 -4.99 7.51
N MET A 33 13.12 -5.38 8.72
CA MET A 33 12.26 -6.54 8.91
C MET A 33 10.90 -6.35 8.22
N ALA A 34 10.25 -5.20 8.41
CA ALA A 34 9.00 -4.88 7.74
C ALA A 34 9.15 -4.94 6.21
N LYS A 35 10.24 -4.37 5.67
CA LYS A 35 10.55 -4.47 4.23
C LYS A 35 10.69 -5.93 3.77
N LYS A 36 11.44 -6.75 4.51
CA LYS A 36 11.62 -8.18 4.18
C LYS A 36 10.29 -8.94 4.20
N LEU A 37 9.44 -8.68 5.19
CA LEU A 37 8.12 -9.33 5.30
C LEU A 37 7.22 -8.97 4.12
N VAL A 38 7.19 -7.70 3.72
CA VAL A 38 6.45 -7.25 2.53
C VAL A 38 6.98 -7.91 1.27
N GLN A 39 8.30 -7.97 1.09
CA GLN A 39 8.92 -8.68 -0.05
C GLN A 39 8.59 -10.17 -0.06
N LEU A 40 8.54 -10.79 1.12
CA LEU A 40 8.22 -12.22 1.26
C LEU A 40 6.74 -12.49 0.95
N ALA A 41 5.84 -11.59 1.36
CA ALA A 41 4.42 -11.68 1.01
C ALA A 41 4.22 -11.55 -0.51
N LEU A 42 4.85 -10.55 -1.13
CA LEU A 42 4.77 -10.31 -2.58
C LEU A 42 5.41 -11.43 -3.42
N SER A 43 6.38 -12.17 -2.88
CA SER A 43 7.04 -13.29 -3.60
C SER A 43 6.32 -14.62 -3.43
N LYS A 44 5.53 -14.80 -2.36
CA LYS A 44 4.75 -16.02 -2.12
C LYS A 44 3.39 -16.03 -2.83
N ASP A 45 2.83 -14.86 -3.08
CA ASP A 45 1.59 -14.68 -3.82
C ASP A 45 1.83 -13.67 -4.95
N PRO A 46 2.10 -14.10 -6.19
CA PRO A 46 1.75 -13.27 -7.33
C PRO A 46 0.23 -13.15 -7.29
N LEU A 47 -0.28 -12.07 -6.69
CA LEU A 47 -1.70 -11.72 -6.73
C LEU A 47 -2.18 -11.96 -8.17
N PRO A 48 -3.12 -12.90 -8.41
CA PRO A 48 -3.59 -13.16 -9.75
C PRO A 48 -4.09 -11.83 -10.29
N PRO A 49 -3.62 -11.36 -11.46
CA PRO A 49 -3.95 -10.03 -11.97
C PRO A 49 -5.47 -9.82 -12.05
N GLU A 50 -6.23 -10.90 -12.23
CA GLU A 50 -7.69 -10.92 -12.20
C GLU A 50 -8.28 -10.60 -10.82
N LYS A 51 -7.79 -11.25 -9.75
CA LYS A 51 -8.25 -10.95 -8.37
C LYS A 51 -7.85 -9.55 -7.93
N LEU A 52 -6.67 -9.10 -8.33
CA LEU A 52 -6.22 -7.74 -8.04
C LEU A 52 -7.12 -6.70 -8.74
N ALA A 53 -7.53 -6.96 -9.99
CA ALA A 53 -8.46 -6.08 -10.69
C ALA A 53 -9.81 -5.98 -9.97
N ASP A 54 -10.37 -7.10 -9.53
CA ASP A 54 -11.63 -7.12 -8.77
C ASP A 54 -11.51 -6.37 -7.43
N ASP A 55 -10.44 -6.63 -6.67
CA ASP A 55 -10.18 -5.96 -5.40
C ASP A 55 -10.00 -4.44 -5.59
N LEU A 56 -9.29 -4.02 -6.65
CA LEU A 56 -9.10 -2.61 -6.98
C LEU A 56 -10.43 -1.94 -7.39
N LEU A 57 -11.32 -2.65 -8.08
CA LEU A 57 -12.66 -2.15 -8.40
C LEU A 57 -13.52 -1.97 -7.14
N VAL A 58 -13.45 -2.91 -6.20
CA VAL A 58 -14.16 -2.82 -4.91
C VAL A 58 -13.64 -1.64 -4.09
N ILE A 59 -12.32 -1.48 -3.99
CA ILE A 59 -11.71 -0.34 -3.28
C ILE A 59 -12.14 0.97 -3.93
N ARG A 60 -12.11 1.06 -5.27
CA ARG A 60 -12.54 2.24 -6.01
C ARG A 60 -14.01 2.58 -5.73
N ALA A 61 -14.92 1.60 -5.79
CA ALA A 61 -16.33 1.81 -5.51
C ALA A 61 -16.56 2.31 -4.06
N GLY A 62 -15.80 1.78 -3.10
CA GLY A 62 -15.83 2.25 -1.71
C GLY A 62 -15.34 3.69 -1.56
N MET A 63 -14.25 4.06 -2.24
CA MET A 63 -13.73 5.43 -2.23
C MET A 63 -14.71 6.41 -2.90
N GLU A 64 -15.23 6.08 -4.08
CA GLU A 64 -16.23 6.90 -4.78
C GLU A 64 -17.46 7.14 -3.90
N GLN A 65 -17.94 6.11 -3.19
CA GLN A 65 -19.05 6.25 -2.26
C GLN A 65 -18.72 7.16 -1.06
N LEU A 66 -17.51 7.09 -0.52
CA LEU A 66 -17.05 7.97 0.56
C LEU A 66 -16.95 9.43 0.10
N PHE A 67 -16.30 9.69 -1.03
CA PHE A 67 -16.14 11.05 -1.57
C PHE A 67 -17.47 11.67 -1.99
N ARG A 68 -18.39 10.88 -2.55
CA ARG A 68 -19.75 11.32 -2.88
C ARG A 68 -20.56 11.71 -1.64
N ARG A 69 -20.44 10.96 -0.54
CA ARG A 69 -21.10 11.32 0.73
C ARG A 69 -20.55 12.59 1.37
N SER A 70 -19.32 12.96 1.02
CA SER A 70 -18.65 14.17 1.52
C SER A 70 -18.67 15.34 0.54
N ASP A 71 -19.38 15.24 -0.58
CA ASP A 71 -19.47 16.27 -1.64
C ASP A 71 -18.09 16.69 -2.21
N ARG A 72 -17.13 15.76 -2.17
CA ARG A 72 -15.71 15.95 -2.55
C ARG A 72 -15.31 15.15 -3.78
N SER A 73 -16.27 14.84 -4.66
CA SER A 73 -16.01 14.01 -5.84
C SER A 73 -14.86 14.52 -6.72
N GLY A 74 -14.67 15.84 -6.81
CA GLY A 74 -13.55 16.44 -7.55
C GLY A 74 -12.15 16.11 -6.98
N GLU A 75 -12.03 15.95 -5.66
CA GLU A 75 -10.74 15.60 -5.02
C GLU A 75 -10.29 14.17 -5.40
N LEU A 76 -11.24 13.27 -5.65
CA LEU A 76 -10.95 11.90 -6.09
C LEU A 76 -10.47 11.88 -7.55
N ASP A 77 -11.12 12.65 -8.43
CA ASP A 77 -10.74 12.76 -9.85
C ASP A 77 -9.33 13.36 -9.99
N ASP A 78 -9.03 14.41 -9.22
CA ASP A 78 -7.71 15.03 -9.19
C ASP A 78 -6.62 14.06 -8.71
N ALA A 79 -6.90 13.29 -7.64
CA ALA A 79 -5.98 12.29 -7.14
C ALA A 79 -5.71 11.17 -8.17
N ILE A 80 -6.73 10.74 -8.91
CA ILE A 80 -6.59 9.75 -9.98
C ILE A 80 -5.70 10.29 -11.11
N GLU A 81 -5.89 11.53 -11.56
CA GLU A 81 -5.09 12.12 -12.64
C GLU A 81 -3.62 12.34 -12.23
N ILE A 82 -3.36 12.71 -10.98
CA ILE A 82 -1.98 12.81 -10.45
C ILE A 82 -1.27 11.46 -10.56
N VAL A 83 -1.95 10.37 -10.16
CA VAL A 83 -1.37 9.02 -10.20
C VAL A 83 -1.14 8.55 -11.64
N LYS A 84 -2.12 8.73 -12.54
CA LYS A 84 -1.96 8.38 -13.97
C LYS A 84 -0.80 9.13 -14.62
N THR A 85 -0.64 10.42 -14.29
CA THR A 85 0.45 11.25 -14.82
C THR A 85 1.81 10.71 -14.38
N ARG A 86 1.95 10.30 -13.12
CA ARG A 86 3.19 9.66 -12.63
C ARG A 86 3.48 8.34 -13.32
N ILE A 87 2.49 7.46 -13.46
CA ILE A 87 2.67 6.17 -14.13
C ILE A 87 3.14 6.36 -15.58
N ARG A 88 2.59 7.34 -16.31
CA ARG A 88 3.02 7.67 -17.68
C ARG A 88 4.44 8.24 -17.77
N GLN A 89 4.94 8.87 -16.70
CA GLN A 89 6.29 9.43 -16.65
C GLN A 89 7.36 8.39 -16.27
N GLU A 90 6.94 7.29 -15.64
CA GLU A 90 7.80 6.19 -15.19
C GLU A 90 7.85 5.01 -16.19
N ALA A 91 7.02 5.04 -17.24
CA ALA A 91 6.98 4.07 -18.34
C ALA A 91 7.81 4.53 -19.55
#